data_AF-M3C3A4-F1
#
_entry.id   AF-M3C3A4-F1
#
_cell.length_a   1.000
_cell.length_b   1.000
_cell.length_c   1.000
_cell.angle_alpha   90.00
_cell.angle_beta   90.00
_cell.angle_gamma   90.00
#
_symmetry.space_group_name_H-M   'P 1'
#
loop_
_entity.id
_entity.type
_entity.pdbx_description
1 polymer ?
#
loop_
_entity_poly.entity_id
_entity_poly.type
_entity_poly.pdbx_seq_one_letter_code
_entity_poly.pdbx_strand_id
1 'polypeptide(L)' 'MSDVPEPTRLPEWAALEQHRAQGLPGLRDLFADDPSRAERYVVHVGDLRIDYSKHLVTDETLRLLRELAAATDVFG' A
#
# COMPACT_ATOMS: atom_id res chain seq x y z
N MET A 1 5.58 -22.40 16.97
CA MET A 1 4.86 -22.01 15.74
C MET A 1 4.29 -20.65 16.03
N SER A 2 4.75 -19.60 15.35
CA SER A 2 4.37 -18.23 15.65
C SER A 2 2.86 -18.06 15.58
N ASP A 3 2.28 -17.38 16.57
CA ASP A 3 0.87 -17.01 16.66
C ASP A 3 0.56 -15.83 15.72
N VAL A 4 1.04 -15.91 14.47
CA VAL A 4 0.79 -14.87 13.47
C VAL A 4 -0.60 -15.16 12.90
N PRO A 5 -1.56 -14.22 13.05
CA PRO A 5 -2.89 -14.41 12.52
C PRO A 5 -2.83 -14.62 11.00
N GLU A 6 -3.58 -15.60 10.50
CA GLU A 6 -3.67 -15.88 9.07
C GLU A 6 -4.23 -14.65 8.33
N PRO A 7 -3.44 -13.94 7.50
CA PRO A 7 -3.82 -12.61 7.03
C PRO A 7 -5.11 -12.61 6.22
N THR A 8 -5.35 -13.66 5.44
CA THR A 8 -6.53 -13.82 4.57
C THR A 8 -7.85 -13.96 5.33
N ARG A 9 -7.81 -14.15 6.67
CA ARG A 9 -9.00 -14.19 7.53
C ARG A 9 -9.27 -12.89 8.27
N LEU A 10 -8.41 -11.90 8.12
CA LEU A 10 -8.52 -10.61 8.81
C LEU A 10 -9.45 -9.65 8.06
N PRO A 11 -10.21 -8.78 8.77
CA PRO A 11 -11.05 -7.78 8.14
C PRO A 11 -10.24 -6.78 7.27
N GLU A 12 -8.97 -6.53 7.61
CA GLU A 12 -8.05 -5.69 6.83
C GLU A 12 -7.74 -6.30 5.46
N TRP A 13 -7.67 -7.63 5.38
CA TRP A 13 -7.53 -8.32 4.10
C TRP A 13 -8.80 -8.21 3.26
N ALA A 14 -9.97 -8.40 3.86
CA ALA A 14 -11.25 -8.20 3.18
C ALA A 14 -11.40 -6.75 2.66
N ALA A 15 -10.92 -5.76 3.43
CA ALA A 15 -10.89 -4.37 2.99
C ALA A 15 -9.99 -4.14 1.76
N LEU A 16 -8.81 -4.77 1.71
CA LEU A 16 -7.94 -4.77 0.53
C LEU A 16 -8.59 -5.43 -0.69
N GLU A 17 -9.28 -6.56 -0.49
CA GLU A 17 -10.01 -7.24 -1.57
C GLU A 17 -11.15 -6.36 -2.11
N GLN A 18 -11.92 -5.72 -1.22
CA GLN A 18 -12.97 -4.79 -1.61
C GLN A 18 -12.40 -3.58 -2.36
N HIS A 19 -11.32 -2.96 -1.87
CA HIS A 19 -10.63 -1.86 -2.54
C HIS A 19 -10.16 -2.26 -3.94
N ARG A 20 -9.56 -3.45 -4.08
CA ARG A 20 -9.15 -3.98 -5.38
C ARG A 20 -10.35 -4.21 -6.32
N ALA A 21 -11.47 -4.70 -5.79
CA ALA A 21 -12.68 -4.98 -6.58
C ALA A 21 -13.35 -3.71 -7.13
N GLN A 22 -13.15 -2.56 -6.49
CA GLN A 22 -13.63 -1.25 -6.99
C GLN A 22 -12.85 -0.76 -8.22
N GLY A 23 -11.72 -1.40 -8.53
CA GLY A 23 -10.83 -1.00 -9.62
C GLY A 23 -9.83 0.07 -9.17
N LEU A 24 -8.63 0.01 -9.74
CA LEU A 24 -7.59 1.02 -9.54
C LEU A 24 -7.36 1.76 -10.85
N PRO A 25 -7.11 3.08 -10.82
CA PRO A 25 -6.72 3.82 -12.02
C PRO A 25 -5.47 3.23 -12.66
N GLY A 26 -5.33 3.41 -13.99
CA GLY A 26 -4.12 3.02 -14.68
C GLY A 26 -2.92 3.86 -14.22
N LEU A 27 -1.70 3.35 -14.38
CA LEU A 27 -0.51 4.07 -13.92
C LEU A 27 -0.38 5.46 -14.57
N ARG A 28 -0.78 5.61 -15.84
CA ARG A 28 -0.77 6.91 -16.52
C ARG A 28 -1.72 7.91 -15.85
N ASP A 29 -2.91 7.45 -15.49
CA ASP A 29 -3.93 8.27 -14.84
C ASP A 29 -3.47 8.67 -13.43
N LEU A 30 -2.87 7.74 -12.68
CA LEU A 30 -2.30 8.03 -11.35
C LEU A 30 -1.24 9.15 -11.38
N PHE A 31 -0.44 9.25 -12.45
CA PHE A 31 0.52 10.34 -12.61
C PHE A 31 -0.12 11.62 -13.17
N ALA A 32 -1.17 11.50 -13.98
CA ALA A 32 -1.92 12.64 -14.49
C ALA A 32 -2.69 13.35 -13.36
N ASP A 33 -3.31 12.59 -12.48
CA ASP A 33 -4.13 13.08 -11.37
C ASP A 33 -3.29 13.60 -10.19
N ASP A 34 -2.06 13.07 -10.01
CA ASP A 34 -1.09 13.57 -9.04
C ASP A 34 0.28 13.83 -9.70
N PRO A 35 0.50 15.06 -10.23
CA PRO A 35 1.77 15.45 -10.81
C PRO A 35 2.96 15.37 -9.83
N SER A 36 2.70 15.41 -8.52
CA SER A 36 3.73 15.32 -7.47
C SER A 36 4.01 13.88 -7.01
N ARG A 37 3.33 12.88 -7.58
CA ARG A 37 3.43 11.47 -7.19
C ARG A 37 4.86 10.94 -7.18
N ALA A 38 5.66 11.33 -8.18
CA ALA A 38 7.05 10.91 -8.32
C ALA A 38 7.92 11.34 -7.13
N GLU A 39 7.56 12.43 -6.45
CA GLU A 39 8.26 12.96 -5.29
C GLU A 39 7.65 12.41 -4.00
N ARG A 40 6.32 12.38 -3.92
CA ARG A 40 5.58 11.93 -2.73
C ARG A 40 5.79 10.45 -2.41
N TYR A 41 5.98 9.60 -3.41
CA TYR A 41 6.09 8.14 -3.26
C TYR A 41 7.54 7.67 -3.31
N VAL A 42 8.44 8.52 -2.81
CA VAL A 42 9.85 8.24 -2.64
C VAL A 42 10.19 8.36 -1.17
N VAL A 43 10.93 7.37 -0.67
CA VAL A 43 11.51 7.40 0.68
C VAL A 43 13.03 7.38 0.53
N HIS A 44 13.69 8.23 1.30
CA HIS A 44 15.14 8.27 1.42
C HIS A 44 15.56 7.69 2.76
N VAL A 45 16.51 6.75 2.75
CA VAL A 45 17.12 6.17 3.94
C VAL A 45 18.64 6.26 3.79
N GLY A 46 19.22 7.34 4.33
CA GLY A 46 20.60 7.71 4.01
C GLY A 46 20.74 7.95 2.50
N ASP A 47 21.71 7.28 1.88
CA ASP A 47 21.95 7.36 0.43
C ASP A 47 21.00 6.46 -0.40
N LEU A 48 20.17 5.63 0.25
CA LEU A 48 19.22 4.76 -0.45
C LEU A 48 17.95 5.53 -0.82
N ARG A 49 17.62 5.53 -2.12
CA ARG A 49 16.34 6.04 -2.64
C ARG A 49 15.42 4.88 -3.00
N ILE A 50 14.30 4.76 -2.31
CA ILE A 50 13.25 3.78 -2.56
C ILE A 50 12.09 4.49 -3.23
N ASP A 51 11.80 4.15 -4.49
CA ASP A 51 10.76 4.79 -5.29
C ASP A 51 9.69 3.77 -5.67
N TYR A 52 8.51 3.94 -5.08
CA TYR A 52 7.34 3.13 -5.35
C TYR A 52 6.25 3.91 -6.11
N SER A 53 6.59 5.08 -6.68
CA SER A 53 5.66 5.91 -7.47
C SER A 53 5.08 5.17 -8.69
N LYS A 54 5.83 4.20 -9.24
CA LYS A 54 5.43 3.40 -10.41
C LYS A 54 4.58 2.17 -10.08
N HIS A 55 4.26 1.92 -8.82
CA HIS A 55 3.35 0.85 -8.44
C HIS A 55 1.89 1.28 -8.59
N LEU A 56 1.00 0.31 -8.86
CA LEU A 56 -0.45 0.49 -8.90
C LEU A 56 -1.01 0.58 -7.47
N VAL A 57 -0.63 1.64 -6.76
CA VAL A 57 -1.05 1.91 -5.38
C VAL A 57 -1.55 3.34 -5.28
N THR A 58 -2.64 3.55 -4.53
CA THR A 58 -3.13 4.87 -4.14
C THR A 58 -2.81 5.15 -2.67
N ASP A 59 -3.09 6.36 -2.20
CA ASP A 59 -2.96 6.69 -0.78
C ASP A 59 -3.81 5.73 0.09
N GLU A 60 -4.98 5.36 -0.45
CA GLU A 60 -5.88 4.37 0.14
C GLU A 60 -5.28 2.96 0.15
N THR A 61 -4.67 2.52 -0.95
CA THR A 61 -3.96 1.22 -0.98
C THR A 61 -2.89 1.16 0.11
N LEU A 62 -2.09 2.22 0.27
CA LEU A 62 -1.02 2.28 1.27
C LEU A 62 -1.56 2.36 2.69
N ARG A 63 -2.71 3.01 2.92
CA ARG A 63 -3.41 3.00 4.22
C ARG A 63 -3.84 1.57 4.58
N LEU A 64 -4.56 0.89 3.70
CA LEU A 64 -5.07 -0.47 3.93
C LEU A 64 -3.94 -1.51 4.12
N LEU A 65 -2.85 -1.41 3.35
CA LEU A 65 -1.69 -2.28 3.53
C LEU A 65 -1.02 -2.09 4.89
N ARG A 66 -0.97 -0.85 5.41
CA ARG A 66 -0.43 -0.56 6.75
C ARG A 66 -1.35 -1.06 7.85
N GLU A 67 -2.66 -1.01 7.65
CA GLU A 67 -3.64 -1.59 8.59
C GLU A 67 -3.46 -3.10 8.67
N LEU A 68 -3.33 -3.80 7.53
CA LEU A 68 -3.03 -5.23 7.53
C LEU A 68 -1.70 -5.53 8.24
N ALA A 69 -0.65 -4.74 7.97
CA ALA A 69 0.64 -4.91 8.63
C ALA A 69 0.56 -4.74 10.17
N ALA A 70 -0.24 -3.79 10.65
CA ALA A 70 -0.50 -3.62 12.08
C ALA A 70 -1.29 -4.81 12.66
N ALA A 71 -2.31 -5.29 11.96
CA ALA A 71 -3.12 -6.44 12.39
C ALA A 71 -2.33 -7.77 12.41
N THR A 72 -1.22 -7.86 11.67
CA THR A 72 -0.30 -9.00 11.68
C THR A 72 0.99 -8.72 12.47
N ASP A 73 0.98 -7.73 13.37
CA ASP A 73 2.08 -7.44 14.31
C ASP A 73 3.45 -7.17 13.65
N VAL A 74 3.46 -6.53 12.46
CA VAL A 74 4.71 -6.21 11.75
C VAL A 74 5.52 -5.13 12.46
N PHE A 75 4.86 -4.26 13.22
CA PHE A 75 5.50 -3.11 13.86
C PHE A 75 6.03 -3.40 15.27
N GLY A 76 5.60 -4.51 15.90
CA GLY A 76 5.98 -4.92 17.25
C GLY A 76 5.28 -4.19 18.38
#